data_AF-A0A956BYZ8-F1
#
_entry.id   AF-A0A956BYZ8-F1
#
_cell.length_a   1.000
_cell.length_b   1.000
_cell.length_c   1.000
_cell.angle_alpha   90.00
_cell.angle_beta   90.00
_cell.angle_gamma   90.00
#
_symmetry.space_group_name_H-M   'P 1'
#
loop_
_entity.id
_entity.type
_entity.pdbx_description
1 polymer ?
#
loop_
_entity_poly.entity_id
_entity_poly.type
_entity_poly.pdbx_seq_one_letter_code
_entity_poly.pdbx_strand_id
1 'polypeptide(L)'
;MSDHGKSNPSSSDPHHQPWEPVHPHIAPWQLYAGILGILMVMTVVTVAVANVDLGAANVAVAVIIATIKASLVVTFFMHLKDDRRFNALLFLGALMFGGVFLAYTLNDTAYRGSLNGINGTKRDYRTGEWAAGTAEGKKGGYLVYEPPAAGEAPAEAHH
;
A
#
# COMPACT_ATOMS: atom_id res chain seq x y z
N MET A 1 75.42 28.11 39.43
CA MET A 1 74.64 27.22 40.31
C MET A 1 73.27 27.88 40.47
N SER A 2 72.27 27.66 39.64
CA SER A 2 71.64 26.38 39.25
C SER A 2 71.18 25.61 40.47
N ASP A 3 70.02 25.93 41.02
CA ASP A 3 69.33 25.01 41.92
C ASP A 3 67.83 24.92 41.57
N HIS A 4 67.56 23.81 40.91
CA HIS A 4 66.35 23.00 40.74
C HIS A 4 64.96 23.60 41.04
N GLY A 5 64.25 23.86 39.94
CA GLY A 5 62.80 23.79 39.90
C GLY A 5 62.31 22.39 40.30
N LYS A 6 61.46 22.34 41.32
CA LYS A 6 60.71 21.14 41.70
C LYS A 6 59.54 20.99 40.73
N SER A 7 59.74 20.19 39.69
CA SER A 7 58.64 19.64 38.90
C SER A 7 57.77 18.76 39.79
N ASN A 8 56.47 18.99 39.75
CA ASN A 8 55.46 18.16 40.38
C ASN A 8 55.22 16.92 39.50
N PRO A 9 55.53 15.68 39.93
CA PRO A 9 55.24 14.48 39.17
C PRO A 9 54.07 13.72 39.80
N SER A 10 52.84 14.02 39.38
CA SER A 10 51.72 13.04 39.47
C SER A 10 50.48 13.52 38.72
N SER A 11 50.56 13.55 37.40
CA SER A 11 49.37 13.30 36.58
C SER A 11 49.25 11.78 36.40
N SER A 12 48.79 11.08 37.43
CA SER A 12 48.36 9.69 37.31
C SER A 12 46.96 9.69 36.70
N ASP A 13 46.90 9.74 35.37
CA ASP A 13 45.66 9.54 34.60
C ASP A 13 45.49 8.02 34.38
N PRO A 14 44.58 7.31 35.08
CA PRO A 14 44.57 5.85 35.05
C PRO A 14 43.75 5.24 33.90
N HIS A 15 43.26 6.02 32.92
CA HIS A 15 42.24 5.51 31.99
C HIS A 15 42.42 5.95 30.53
N HIS A 16 43.60 5.70 29.95
CA HIS A 16 43.72 5.53 28.50
C HIS A 16 43.56 4.05 28.14
N GLN A 17 42.31 3.59 28.02
CA GLN A 17 42.03 2.31 27.35
C GLN A 17 42.41 2.49 25.86
N PRO A 18 43.30 1.66 25.30
CA PRO A 18 43.56 1.67 23.86
C PRO A 18 42.23 1.43 23.14
N TRP A 19 41.96 2.20 22.09
CA TRP A 19 40.80 2.06 21.22
C TRP A 19 40.62 0.60 20.78
N GLU A 20 39.71 -0.12 21.41
CA GLU A 20 39.31 -1.44 20.95
C GLU A 20 38.59 -1.25 19.60
N PRO A 21 39.04 -1.89 18.50
CA PRO A 21 38.34 -1.82 17.23
C PRO A 21 36.93 -2.38 17.41
N VAL A 22 35.92 -1.51 17.42
CA VAL A 22 34.51 -1.93 17.40
C VAL A 22 34.28 -2.59 16.05
N HIS A 23 34.34 -3.92 15.98
CA HIS A 23 34.02 -4.68 14.77
C HIS A 23 32.50 -4.61 14.55
N PRO A 24 32.00 -3.79 13.60
CA PRO A 24 30.58 -3.75 13.32
C PRO A 24 30.22 -5.10 12.69
N HIS A 25 29.35 -5.86 13.33
CA HIS A 25 28.80 -7.08 12.74
C HIS A 25 27.74 -6.67 11.71
N ILE A 26 28.20 -6.37 10.49
CA ILE A 26 27.34 -6.04 9.35
C ILE A 26 26.91 -7.36 8.72
N ALA A 27 25.62 -7.54 8.47
CA ALA A 27 25.12 -8.73 7.80
C ALA A 27 25.78 -8.89 6.41
N PRO A 28 26.12 -10.13 6.00
CA PRO A 28 26.80 -10.39 4.75
C PRO A 28 25.96 -9.93 3.55
N TRP A 29 26.56 -9.19 2.62
CA TRP A 29 25.90 -8.64 1.43
C TRP A 29 25.17 -9.70 0.58
N GLN A 30 25.64 -10.96 0.63
CA GLN A 30 25.04 -12.11 -0.04
C GLN A 30 23.59 -12.37 0.41
N LEU A 31 23.26 -12.09 1.66
CA LEU A 31 21.90 -12.24 2.18
C LEU A 31 20.94 -11.29 1.44
N TYR A 32 21.30 -10.02 1.37
CA TYR A 32 20.50 -9.00 0.67
C TYR A 32 20.36 -9.30 -0.82
N ALA A 33 21.42 -9.78 -1.47
CA ALA A 33 21.38 -10.20 -2.86
C ALA A 33 20.43 -11.38 -3.09
N GLY A 34 20.43 -12.37 -2.19
CA GLY A 34 19.50 -13.50 -2.24
C GLY A 34 18.04 -13.06 -2.10
N ILE A 35 17.75 -12.17 -1.15
CA ILE A 35 16.39 -11.64 -0.93
C ILE A 35 15.94 -10.79 -2.11
N LEU A 36 16.84 -9.98 -2.69
CA LEU A 36 16.57 -9.24 -3.92
C LEU A 36 16.16 -10.19 -5.06
N GLY A 37 16.85 -11.32 -5.20
CA GLY A 37 16.48 -12.37 -6.15
C GLY A 37 15.06 -12.90 -5.92
N ILE A 38 14.70 -13.20 -4.67
CA ILE A 38 13.34 -13.64 -4.30
C ILE A 38 12.30 -12.56 -4.65
N LEU A 39 12.58 -11.28 -4.37
CA LEU A 39 11.69 -10.17 -4.69
C LEU A 39 11.49 -10.01 -6.21
N MET A 40 12.54 -10.22 -7.00
CA MET A 40 12.46 -10.21 -8.47
C MET A 40 11.56 -11.35 -8.97
N VAL A 41 11.75 -12.57 -8.46
CA VAL A 41 10.90 -13.71 -8.80
C VAL A 41 9.44 -13.45 -8.43
N MET A 42 9.17 -12.98 -7.22
CA MET A 42 7.82 -12.60 -6.81
C MET A 42 7.19 -11.55 -7.72
N THR A 43 7.97 -10.60 -8.23
CA THR A 43 7.47 -9.57 -9.15
C THR A 43 7.06 -10.17 -10.48
N VAL A 44 7.87 -11.08 -11.03
CA VAL A 44 7.51 -11.83 -12.24
C VAL A 44 6.24 -12.64 -12.01
N VAL A 45 6.11 -13.29 -10.85
CA VAL A 45 4.90 -14.02 -10.46
C VAL A 45 3.68 -13.08 -10.38
N THR A 46 3.81 -11.88 -9.81
CA THR A 46 2.71 -10.91 -9.79
C THR A 46 2.26 -10.54 -11.19
N VAL A 47 3.20 -10.27 -12.10
CA VAL A 47 2.86 -9.95 -13.49
C VAL A 47 2.20 -11.16 -14.17
N ALA A 48 2.72 -12.37 -13.98
CA ALA A 48 2.12 -13.58 -14.54
C ALA A 48 0.68 -13.80 -14.04
N VAL A 49 0.45 -13.67 -12.74
CA VAL A 49 -0.88 -13.78 -12.13
C VAL A 49 -1.81 -12.68 -12.62
N ALA A 50 -1.32 -11.45 -12.83
CA ALA A 50 -2.12 -10.37 -13.39
C ALA A 50 -2.59 -10.61 -14.84
N ASN A 51 -1.93 -11.52 -15.57
CA ASN A 51 -2.36 -11.94 -16.91
C ASN A 51 -3.34 -13.12 -16.90
N VAL A 52 -3.61 -13.72 -15.74
CA VAL A 52 -4.60 -14.79 -15.57
C VAL A 52 -5.91 -14.18 -15.07
N ASP A 53 -7.03 -14.51 -15.70
CA ASP A 53 -8.34 -14.06 -15.24
C ASP A 53 -8.92 -15.03 -14.20
N LEU A 54 -8.76 -14.69 -12.92
CA LEU A 54 -9.40 -15.36 -11.79
C LEU A 54 -10.71 -14.65 -11.38
N GLY A 55 -11.19 -13.71 -12.19
CA GLY A 55 -12.38 -12.92 -11.91
C GLY A 55 -12.27 -12.14 -10.60
N ALA A 56 -13.23 -12.34 -9.69
CA ALA A 56 -13.27 -11.66 -8.40
C ALA A 56 -12.06 -11.97 -7.49
N ALA A 57 -11.35 -13.09 -7.71
CA ALA A 57 -10.19 -13.46 -6.90
C ALA A 57 -8.90 -12.73 -7.31
N ASN A 58 -8.85 -12.07 -8.48
CA ASN A 58 -7.65 -11.38 -8.96
C ASN A 58 -7.09 -10.39 -7.94
N VAL A 59 -7.96 -9.54 -7.40
CA VAL A 59 -7.56 -8.52 -6.42
C VAL A 59 -7.07 -9.17 -5.12
N ALA A 60 -7.77 -10.20 -4.64
CA ALA A 60 -7.38 -10.90 -3.42
C ALA A 60 -5.99 -11.54 -3.54
N VAL A 61 -5.73 -12.26 -4.63
CA VAL A 61 -4.44 -12.90 -4.89
C VAL A 61 -3.34 -11.84 -5.07
N ALA A 62 -3.60 -10.76 -5.81
CA ALA A 62 -2.65 -9.68 -5.99
C ALA A 62 -2.24 -9.02 -4.65
N VAL A 63 -3.21 -8.77 -3.77
CA VAL A 63 -2.96 -8.20 -2.44
C VAL A 63 -2.13 -9.17 -1.58
N ILE A 64 -2.44 -10.47 -1.58
CA ILE A 64 -1.67 -11.47 -0.81
C ILE A 64 -0.20 -11.49 -1.24
N ILE A 65 0.06 -11.55 -2.55
CA ILE A 65 1.43 -11.55 -3.08
C ILE A 65 2.13 -10.23 -2.72
N ALA A 66 1.44 -9.10 -2.84
CA ALA A 66 1.96 -7.80 -2.47
C ALA A 66 2.32 -7.71 -0.97
N THR A 67 1.48 -8.26 -0.08
CA THR A 67 1.73 -8.30 1.37
C THR A 67 2.97 -9.12 1.68
N ILE A 68 3.13 -10.30 1.09
CA ILE A 68 4.32 -11.14 1.29
C ILE A 68 5.58 -10.38 0.83
N LYS A 69 5.52 -9.72 -0.33
CA LYS A 69 6.64 -8.93 -0.87
C LYS A 69 7.02 -7.80 0.08
N ALA A 70 6.02 -7.07 0.59
CA ALA A 70 6.22 -5.99 1.55
C ALA A 70 6.84 -6.51 2.85
N SER A 71 6.39 -7.65 3.38
CA SER A 71 6.98 -8.26 4.58
C SER A 71 8.46 -8.58 4.38
N LEU A 72 8.85 -9.20 3.25
CA LEU A 72 10.26 -9.47 2.96
C LEU A 72 11.09 -8.17 2.90
N VAL A 73 10.58 -7.13 2.24
CA VAL A 73 11.27 -5.84 2.14
C VAL A 73 11.50 -5.25 3.53
N VAL A 74 10.47 -5.22 4.36
CA VAL A 74 10.54 -4.59 5.68
C VAL A 74 11.43 -5.39 6.62
N THR A 75 11.29 -6.73 6.66
CA THR A 75 12.09 -7.58 7.54
C THR A 75 13.58 -7.44 7.28
N PHE A 76 14.00 -7.35 6.01
CA PHE A 76 15.42 -7.40 5.66
C PHE A 76 16.00 -6.06 5.20
N PHE A 77 15.36 -5.34 4.27
CA PHE A 77 15.92 -4.09 3.73
C PHE A 77 15.68 -2.88 4.63
N MET A 78 14.62 -2.90 5.45
CA MET A 78 14.41 -1.86 6.47
C MET A 78 15.04 -2.20 7.82
N HIS A 79 15.84 -3.29 7.88
CA HIS A 79 16.47 -3.80 9.10
C HIS A 79 15.50 -4.11 10.24
N LEU A 80 14.20 -4.35 10.00
CA LEU A 80 13.25 -4.64 11.09
C LEU A 80 13.68 -5.84 11.95
N LYS A 81 14.39 -6.80 11.35
CA LYS A 81 14.99 -7.94 12.06
C LYS A 81 16.05 -7.52 13.09
N ASP A 82 16.83 -6.50 12.77
CA ASP A 82 17.99 -6.05 13.55
C ASP A 82 17.67 -4.78 14.38
N ASP A 83 16.50 -4.18 14.17
CA ASP A 83 16.03 -2.96 14.80
C ASP A 83 15.14 -3.24 16.04
N ARG A 84 14.75 -2.17 16.75
CA ARG A 84 13.95 -2.25 17.97
C ARG A 84 12.56 -2.82 17.66
N ARG A 85 12.05 -3.65 18.57
CA ARG A 85 10.69 -4.23 18.53
C ARG A 85 9.58 -3.17 18.36
N PHE A 86 9.84 -1.93 18.73
CA PHE A 86 8.95 -0.79 18.50
C PHE A 86 8.66 -0.56 17.02
N ASN A 87 9.65 -0.70 16.13
CA ASN A 87 9.46 -0.53 14.69
C ASN A 87 8.61 -1.67 14.11
N ALA A 88 8.74 -2.88 14.64
CA ALA A 88 7.87 -3.99 14.27
C ALA A 88 6.42 -3.75 14.70
N LEU A 89 6.20 -3.15 15.88
CA LEU A 89 4.87 -2.79 16.36
C LEU A 89 4.24 -1.67 15.51
N LEU A 90 5.01 -0.64 15.14
CA LEU A 90 4.55 0.42 14.25
C LEU A 90 4.20 -0.12 12.86
N PHE A 91 5.03 -1.01 12.31
CA PHE A 91 4.75 -1.66 11.03
C PHE A 91 3.48 -2.52 11.09
N LEU A 92 3.31 -3.34 12.14
CA LEU A 92 2.11 -4.15 12.32
C LEU A 92 0.86 -3.26 12.51
N GLY A 93 0.99 -2.16 13.25
CA GLY A 93 -0.05 -1.15 13.38
C GLY A 93 -0.43 -0.55 12.03
N ALA A 94 0.54 -0.09 11.25
CA ALA A 94 0.32 0.45 9.91
C ALA A 94 -0.34 -0.57 8.97
N LEU A 95 0.08 -1.84 9.02
CA LEU A 95 -0.51 -2.92 8.23
C LEU A 95 -1.96 -3.20 8.65
N MET A 96 -2.24 -3.20 9.96
CA MET A 96 -3.58 -3.45 10.50
C MET A 96 -4.53 -2.30 10.15
N PHE A 97 -4.13 -1.05 10.38
CA PHE A 97 -4.92 0.13 10.00
C PHE A 97 -5.07 0.25 8.48
N GLY A 98 -4.00 0.02 7.71
CA GLY A 98 -4.05 0.00 6.25
C GLY A 98 -4.96 -1.09 5.70
N GLY A 99 -4.94 -2.28 6.31
CA GLY A 99 -5.84 -3.38 5.98
C GLY A 99 -7.31 -3.06 6.26
N VAL A 100 -7.61 -2.44 7.41
CA VAL A 100 -8.97 -1.98 7.73
C VAL A 100 -9.42 -0.89 6.76
N PHE A 101 -8.56 0.08 6.47
CA PHE A 101 -8.85 1.13 5.49
C PHE A 101 -9.18 0.52 4.11
N LEU A 102 -8.34 -0.39 3.63
CA LEU A 102 -8.55 -1.08 2.36
C LEU A 102 -9.85 -1.88 2.35
N ALA A 103 -10.13 -2.65 3.40
CA ALA A 103 -11.37 -3.40 3.53
C ALA A 103 -12.60 -2.48 3.50
N TYR A 104 -12.53 -1.34 4.20
CA TYR A 104 -13.61 -0.34 4.20
C TYR A 104 -13.79 0.30 2.83
N THR A 105 -12.70 0.66 2.12
CA THR A 105 -12.76 1.21 0.77
C THR A 105 -13.34 0.22 -0.23
N LEU A 106 -12.97 -1.06 -0.15
CA LEU A 106 -13.53 -2.11 -1.00
C LEU A 106 -15.03 -2.31 -0.72
N ASN A 107 -15.42 -2.30 0.56
CA ASN A 107 -16.82 -2.36 0.98
C ASN A 107 -17.61 -1.15 0.44
N ASP A 108 -17.15 0.06 0.71
CA ASP A 108 -17.76 1.30 0.22
C ASP A 108 -17.90 1.30 -1.31
N THR A 109 -16.86 0.93 -2.05
CA THR A 109 -16.91 0.84 -3.51
C THR A 109 -17.92 -0.19 -4.00
N ALA A 110 -17.99 -1.36 -3.36
CA ALA A 110 -18.94 -2.42 -3.72
C ALA A 110 -20.40 -1.96 -3.54
N TYR A 111 -20.72 -1.28 -2.43
CA TYR A 111 -22.06 -0.74 -2.19
C TYR A 111 -22.36 0.51 -3.03
N ARG A 112 -21.36 1.34 -3.34
CA ARG A 112 -21.50 2.47 -4.28
C ARG A 112 -21.88 2.01 -5.68
N GLY A 113 -21.30 0.93 -6.18
CA GLY A 113 -21.71 0.35 -7.46
C GLY A 113 -23.21 0.01 -7.48
N SER A 114 -23.72 -0.53 -6.37
CA SER A 114 -25.15 -0.84 -6.21
C SER A 114 -26.03 0.42 -6.08
N LEU A 115 -25.52 1.48 -5.46
CA LEU A 115 -26.28 2.72 -5.19
C LEU A 115 -26.21 3.74 -6.32
N ASN A 116 -25.10 3.85 -7.06
CA ASN A 116 -24.99 4.71 -8.24
C ASN A 116 -25.99 4.32 -9.34
N GLY A 117 -26.41 3.05 -9.35
CA GLY A 117 -27.50 2.61 -10.19
C GLY A 117 -28.90 3.03 -9.75
N ILE A 118 -29.05 3.55 -8.53
CA ILE A 118 -30.30 4.01 -7.92
C ILE A 118 -30.31 5.55 -7.80
N ASN A 119 -29.14 6.18 -7.70
CA ASN A 119 -28.95 7.60 -7.40
C ASN A 119 -28.52 8.46 -8.60
N GLY A 120 -28.80 8.03 -9.83
CA GLY A 120 -28.74 8.93 -10.98
C GLY A 120 -29.76 10.05 -10.78
N THR A 121 -29.32 11.28 -10.55
CA THR A 121 -30.21 12.45 -10.57
C THR A 121 -30.87 12.47 -11.94
N LYS A 122 -32.17 12.13 -11.95
CA LYS A 122 -32.96 11.85 -13.16
C LYS A 122 -33.04 13.06 -14.10
N ARG A 123 -32.70 14.26 -13.63
CA ARG A 123 -32.70 15.49 -14.41
C ARG A 123 -31.52 16.39 -14.05
N ASP A 124 -30.91 17.02 -15.04
CA ASP A 124 -30.01 18.16 -14.85
C ASP A 124 -30.79 19.30 -14.17
N TYR A 125 -30.29 19.77 -13.03
CA TYR A 125 -30.92 20.82 -12.24
C TYR A 125 -31.06 22.16 -12.99
N ARG A 126 -30.24 22.40 -14.03
CA ARG A 126 -30.29 23.63 -14.84
C ARG A 126 -31.26 23.56 -16.02
N THR A 127 -31.40 22.40 -16.64
CA THR A 127 -32.13 22.26 -17.92
C THR A 127 -33.40 21.43 -17.79
N GLY A 128 -33.55 20.66 -16.70
CA GLY A 128 -34.66 19.74 -16.52
C GLY A 128 -34.64 18.55 -17.48
N GLU A 129 -33.58 18.41 -18.30
CA GLU A 129 -33.40 17.28 -19.20
C GLU A 129 -32.77 16.09 -18.49
N TRP A 130 -33.00 14.89 -19.04
CA TRP A 130 -32.41 13.67 -18.51
C TRP A 130 -30.89 13.75 -18.56
N ALA A 131 -30.23 13.50 -17.42
CA ALA A 131 -28.78 13.49 -17.37
C ALA A 131 -28.24 12.35 -18.25
N ALA A 132 -27.33 12.67 -19.18
CA ALA A 132 -26.67 11.68 -20.01
C ALA A 132 -25.96 10.66 -19.11
N GLY A 133 -26.37 9.38 -19.18
CA GLY A 133 -25.92 8.30 -18.28
C GLY A 133 -27.01 7.63 -17.42
N THR A 134 -28.28 8.01 -17.58
CA THR A 134 -29.40 7.36 -16.87
C THR A 134 -29.69 6.00 -17.50
N ALA A 135 -29.28 4.90 -16.85
CA ALA A 135 -29.54 3.56 -17.36
C ALA A 135 -30.95 3.09 -16.96
N GLU A 136 -31.82 2.90 -17.96
CA GLU A 136 -33.11 2.26 -17.79
C GLU A 136 -32.96 0.76 -18.09
N GLY A 137 -32.54 -0.02 -17.08
CA GLY A 137 -32.60 -1.48 -17.18
C GLY A 137 -31.44 -2.22 -16.53
N LYS A 138 -31.77 -3.12 -15.60
CA LYS A 138 -30.85 -4.17 -15.12
C LYS A 138 -30.99 -5.40 -16.03
N LYS A 139 -29.94 -5.72 -16.79
CA LYS A 139 -29.74 -7.07 -17.36
C LYS A 139 -28.38 -7.59 -16.92
N GLY A 140 -28.37 -8.72 -16.21
CA GLY A 140 -27.14 -9.45 -15.88
C GLY A 140 -26.18 -8.76 -14.90
N GLY A 141 -26.67 -7.89 -14.01
CA GLY A 141 -25.86 -7.26 -12.97
C GLY A 141 -25.11 -5.99 -13.38
N TYR A 142 -25.17 -5.61 -14.67
CA TYR A 142 -24.71 -4.32 -15.16
C TYR A 142 -25.90 -3.48 -15.63
N LEU A 143 -25.81 -2.17 -15.42
CA LEU A 143 -26.77 -1.22 -15.93
C LEU A 143 -26.45 -0.94 -17.39
N VAL A 144 -27.36 -1.31 -18.28
CA VAL A 144 -27.24 -1.08 -19.72
C VAL A 144 -28.10 0.14 -20.06
N TYR A 145 -27.55 1.09 -20.81
CA TYR A 145 -28.36 2.12 -21.46
C TYR A 145 -29.05 1.48 -22.66
N GLU A 146 -30.32 1.12 -22.50
CA GLU A 146 -31.19 0.73 -23.61
C GLU A 146 -31.87 2.03 -24.07
N PRO A 147 -31.51 2.61 -25.24
CA PRO A 147 -32.21 3.79 -25.73
C PRO A 147 -33.68 3.42 -25.96
N PRO A 148 -34.64 4.31 -25.63
CA PRO A 148 -36.05 4.03 -25.86
C PRO A 148 -36.26 3.68 -27.34
N ALA A 149 -37.07 2.64 -27.60
CA ALA A 149 -37.40 2.25 -28.96
C ALA A 149 -37.86 3.48 -29.74
N ALA A 150 -37.32 3.67 -30.94
CA ALA A 150 -37.58 4.81 -31.80
C ALA A 150 -39.08 4.92 -32.13
N GLY A 151 -39.85 5.57 -31.26
CA GLY A 151 -41.31 5.60 -31.30
C GLY A 151 -41.98 6.06 -30.01
N GLU A 152 -41.34 5.92 -28.85
CA GLU A 152 -41.87 6.41 -27.56
C GLU A 152 -41.22 7.73 -27.15
N ALA A 153 -41.38 8.76 -27.97
CA ALA A 153 -41.17 10.14 -27.50
C ALA A 153 -42.36 10.51 -26.60
N PRO A 154 -42.16 11.10 -25.40
CA PRO A 154 -43.26 11.62 -24.61
C PRO A 154 -43.91 12.75 -25.41
N ALA A 155 -45.22 12.61 -25.66
CA ALA A 155 -46.02 13.56 -26.41
C ALA A 155 -45.75 14.99 -25.93
N GLU A 156 -45.49 15.87 -26.89
CA GLU A 156 -45.27 17.31 -26.67
C GLU A 156 -46.34 17.88 -25.75
N ALA A 157 -45.94 18.26 -24.54
CA ALA A 157 -46.75 19.11 -23.69
C ALA A 157 -46.63 20.53 -24.23
N HIS A 158 -47.52 20.87 -25.17
CA HIS A 158 -47.88 22.25 -25.43
C HIS A 158 -48.32 22.90 -24.11
N HIS A 159 -47.60 23.95 -23.69
CA HIS A 159 -48.08 25.25 -23.20
C HIS A 159 -47.03 25.95 -22.33
#